data_AF-A0A6C0KYB8-F1
#
_entry.id   AF-A0A6C0KYB8-F1
#
_cell.length_a   1.000
_cell.length_b   1.000
_cell.length_c   1.000
_cell.angle_alpha   90.00
_cell.angle_beta   90.00
_cell.angle_gamma   90.00
#
_symmetry.space_group_name_H-M   'P 1'
#
loop_
_entity.id
_entity.type
_entity.pdbx_description
1 polymer ?
#
loop_
_entity_poly.entity_id
_entity_poly.type
_entity_poly.pdbx_seq_one_letter_code
_entity_poly.pdbx_strand_id
1 'polypeptide(L)'
;MQALKLVAKPNPFSYLACLVPKCRVQYTGSLYVDTFETGAGNHFVKPVAPILVLTGGIGKPDSVQTRDFLIYCNYNWDKVLYIPGFYELKDDPDRAINNLRELSLHYKNVRVLCNETYVSHPHRTVFMGAPLLTDAYDDKDRSWLREEYSKWRNDPFKLVIATSGVPHKALLKAPTQKPGSLYPDVNAWLCGHTHGSNYMEFENGVLAAYNARGHADGPNDMEGHMGWSRTAALTVPENRPIDGSSGPLLA
;
A
#
# COMPACT_ATOMS: atom_id res chain seq x y z
N MET A 1 -17.29 31.56 -45.70
CA MET A 1 -17.48 31.79 -44.24
C MET A 1 -16.32 31.11 -43.52
N GLN A 2 -15.53 31.84 -42.73
CA GLN A 2 -14.49 31.23 -41.89
C GLN A 2 -15.08 30.88 -40.52
N ALA A 3 -14.90 29.63 -40.08
CA ALA A 3 -15.34 29.20 -38.76
C ALA A 3 -14.37 29.73 -37.68
N LEU A 4 -14.85 30.59 -36.79
CA LEU A 4 -14.14 31.01 -35.60
C LEU A 4 -13.93 29.79 -34.68
N LYS A 5 -12.68 29.30 -34.61
CA LYS A 5 -12.29 28.34 -33.57
C LYS A 5 -12.37 29.02 -32.21
N LEU A 6 -13.36 28.65 -31.41
CA LEU A 6 -13.41 28.95 -29.98
C LEU A 6 -12.21 28.28 -29.29
N VAL A 7 -11.16 29.06 -29.04
CA VAL A 7 -10.07 28.66 -28.15
C VAL A 7 -10.64 28.60 -26.75
N ALA A 8 -10.74 27.40 -26.19
CA ALA A 8 -11.18 27.21 -24.81
C ALA A 8 -10.24 27.99 -23.88
N LYS A 9 -10.79 28.86 -23.03
CA LYS A 9 -9.99 29.60 -22.05
C LYS A 9 -9.30 28.58 -21.12
N PRO A 10 -8.00 28.71 -20.84
CA PRO A 10 -7.31 27.80 -19.95
C PRO A 10 -7.99 27.81 -18.58
N ASN A 11 -8.28 26.62 -18.06
CA ASN A 11 -8.93 26.46 -16.76
C ASN A 11 -8.03 27.11 -15.68
N PRO A 12 -8.50 28.11 -14.91
CA PRO A 12 -7.67 28.81 -13.92
C PRO A 12 -7.12 27.89 -12.82
N PHE A 13 -7.71 26.70 -12.63
CA PHE A 13 -7.20 25.69 -11.69
C PHE A 13 -5.94 24.96 -12.17
N SER A 14 -5.52 25.09 -13.45
CA SER A 14 -4.32 24.39 -13.96
C SER A 14 -3.02 24.81 -13.27
N TYR A 15 -2.89 26.07 -12.87
CA TYR A 15 -1.71 26.59 -12.19
C TYR A 15 -1.52 26.03 -10.78
N LEU A 16 -2.59 25.60 -10.10
CA LEU A 16 -2.51 24.98 -8.77
C LEU A 16 -2.03 23.52 -8.82
N ALA A 17 -2.07 22.86 -9.99
CA ALA A 17 -1.56 21.50 -10.14
C ALA A 17 -0.03 21.41 -9.98
N CYS A 18 0.69 22.53 -10.14
CA CYS A 18 2.15 22.57 -10.11
C CYS A 18 2.76 22.55 -8.68
N LEU A 19 1.92 22.61 -7.63
CA LEU A 19 2.38 22.80 -6.24
C LEU A 19 2.09 21.62 -5.28
N VAL A 20 1.44 20.54 -5.73
CA VAL A 20 1.19 19.36 -4.86
C VAL A 20 2.44 18.49 -4.81
N PRO A 21 3.09 18.28 -3.65
CA PRO A 21 4.25 17.40 -3.54
C PRO A 21 3.90 15.96 -3.89
N LYS A 22 4.67 15.35 -4.80
CA LYS A 22 4.50 13.95 -5.20
C LYS A 22 4.53 13.02 -3.99
N CYS A 23 3.61 12.06 -3.94
CA CYS A 23 3.55 11.09 -2.85
C CYS A 23 4.60 10.00 -3.08
N ARG A 24 5.72 10.05 -2.35
CA ARG A 24 6.71 8.97 -2.36
C ARG A 24 6.49 8.07 -1.15
N VAL A 25 6.41 6.76 -1.39
CA VAL A 25 6.04 5.75 -0.41
C VAL A 25 7.03 4.60 -0.46
N GLN A 26 7.61 4.26 0.69
CA GLN A 26 8.40 3.07 0.92
C GLN A 26 7.49 1.96 1.44
N TYR A 27 7.72 0.71 1.04
CA TYR A 27 6.85 -0.40 1.41
C TYR A 27 7.63 -1.70 1.61
N THR A 28 7.22 -2.51 2.58
CA THR A 28 7.74 -3.88 2.76
C THR A 28 6.79 -4.73 3.60
N GLY A 29 6.90 -6.05 3.50
CA GLY A 29 6.17 -7.01 4.34
C GLY A 29 6.99 -8.28 4.61
N SER A 30 6.38 -9.24 5.30
CA SER A 30 6.97 -10.58 5.57
C SER A 30 8.39 -10.51 6.13
N LEU A 31 8.63 -9.59 7.09
CA LEU A 31 9.92 -9.37 7.74
C LEU A 31 10.20 -10.36 8.88
N TYR A 32 9.17 -10.77 9.63
CA TYR A 32 9.22 -11.63 10.81
C TYR A 32 10.28 -11.21 11.85
N VAL A 33 10.32 -9.92 12.20
CA VAL A 33 11.39 -9.30 13.02
C VAL A 33 11.55 -9.93 14.41
N ASP A 34 10.48 -10.55 14.92
CA ASP A 34 10.39 -11.29 16.18
C ASP A 34 11.03 -12.68 16.18
N THR A 35 11.37 -13.20 14.99
CA THR A 35 12.13 -14.45 14.85
C THR A 35 13.66 -14.25 14.94
N PHE A 36 14.12 -13.02 15.19
CA PHE A 36 15.55 -12.68 15.26
C PHE A 36 16.01 -12.39 16.70
N GLU A 37 17.20 -12.88 17.05
CA GLU A 37 17.79 -12.70 18.40
C GLU A 37 18.09 -11.22 18.72
N THR A 38 18.41 -10.40 17.71
CA THR A 38 18.74 -8.98 17.88
C THR A 38 17.98 -8.11 16.87
N GLY A 39 17.15 -7.20 17.39
CA GLY A 39 16.38 -6.26 16.58
C GLY A 39 17.19 -5.01 16.21
N ALA A 40 17.70 -4.95 14.98
CA ALA A 40 18.24 -3.72 14.40
C ALA A 40 17.39 -3.32 13.19
N GLY A 41 16.55 -2.28 13.33
CA GLY A 41 15.56 -1.93 12.29
C GLY A 41 16.16 -1.58 10.93
N ASN A 42 17.40 -1.08 10.91
CA ASN A 42 18.19 -0.80 9.70
C ASN A 42 18.62 -2.08 8.92
N HIS A 43 18.56 -3.26 9.54
CA HIS A 43 18.72 -4.54 8.85
C HIS A 43 17.52 -4.84 7.96
N PHE A 44 16.31 -4.41 8.35
CA PHE A 44 15.07 -4.67 7.62
C PHE A 44 14.69 -3.53 6.67
N VAL A 45 14.79 -2.26 7.07
CA VAL A 45 14.42 -1.13 6.21
C VAL A 45 15.35 0.05 6.40
N LYS A 46 15.72 0.68 5.27
CA LYS A 46 16.52 1.92 5.24
C LYS A 46 15.66 3.07 4.74
N PRO A 47 15.50 4.19 5.47
CA PRO A 47 14.58 5.26 5.07
C PRO A 47 14.92 5.87 3.72
N VAL A 48 13.96 5.82 2.79
CA VAL A 48 14.09 6.44 1.45
C VAL A 48 12.82 7.19 1.01
N ALA A 49 11.79 7.25 1.84
CA ALA A 49 10.54 7.97 1.57
C ALA A 49 9.95 8.49 2.90
N PRO A 50 9.11 9.55 2.89
CA PRO A 50 8.48 10.06 4.12
C PRO A 50 7.44 9.11 4.72
N ILE A 51 6.77 8.30 3.88
CA ILE A 51 5.76 7.33 4.31
C ILE A 51 6.33 5.92 4.17
N LEU A 52 6.24 5.12 5.25
CA LEU A 52 6.46 3.67 5.25
C LEU A 52 5.12 2.94 5.32
N VAL A 53 4.94 1.92 4.48
CA VAL A 53 3.79 1.01 4.50
C VAL A 53 4.28 -0.40 4.80
N LEU A 54 3.78 -0.97 5.89
CA LEU A 54 4.13 -2.30 6.37
C LEU A 54 3.00 -3.28 6.01
N THR A 55 3.24 -4.17 5.04
CA THR A 55 2.22 -5.03 4.40
C THR A 55 2.15 -6.44 5.01
N GLY A 56 1.95 -6.50 6.33
CA GLY A 56 1.77 -7.73 7.10
C GLY A 56 3.00 -8.64 7.20
N GLY A 57 2.95 -9.64 8.08
CA GLY A 57 4.09 -10.54 8.33
C GLY A 57 5.31 -9.81 8.92
N ILE A 58 5.09 -8.71 9.63
CA ILE A 58 6.14 -7.90 10.24
C ILE A 58 6.66 -8.56 11.51
N GLY A 59 5.77 -9.02 12.38
CA GLY A 59 6.14 -9.64 13.66
C GLY A 59 5.00 -9.65 14.68
N LYS A 60 5.04 -10.57 15.66
CA LYS A 60 4.00 -10.69 16.68
C LYS A 60 3.86 -9.41 17.53
N PRO A 61 2.64 -8.92 17.83
CA PRO A 61 2.45 -7.61 18.49
C PRO A 61 3.00 -7.50 19.92
N ASP A 62 3.12 -8.62 20.60
CA ASP A 62 3.61 -8.77 21.98
C ASP A 62 5.13 -9.00 22.08
N SER A 63 5.81 -9.22 20.94
CA SER A 63 7.27 -9.36 20.89
C SER A 63 7.99 -8.03 21.18
N VAL A 64 9.07 -8.12 21.96
CA VAL A 64 10.01 -7.01 22.22
C VAL A 64 10.65 -6.54 20.91
N GLN A 65 11.06 -7.44 20.03
CA GLN A 65 11.66 -7.12 18.74
C GLN A 65 10.68 -6.38 17.82
N THR A 66 9.39 -6.75 17.80
CA THR A 66 8.36 -6.00 17.04
C THR A 66 8.21 -4.58 17.61
N ARG A 67 8.25 -4.42 18.93
CA ARG A 67 8.22 -3.12 19.59
C ARG A 67 9.45 -2.27 19.21
N ASP A 68 10.64 -2.83 19.31
CA ASP A 68 11.91 -2.15 18.98
C ASP A 68 11.98 -1.76 17.49
N PHE A 69 11.45 -2.62 16.61
CA PHE A 69 11.29 -2.30 15.19
C PHE A 69 10.35 -1.12 14.96
N LEU A 70 9.19 -1.07 15.63
CA LEU A 70 8.28 0.06 15.53
C LEU A 70 8.83 1.33 16.17
N ILE A 71 9.64 1.24 17.22
CA ILE A 71 10.40 2.38 17.78
C ILE A 71 11.36 2.93 16.72
N TYR A 72 12.13 2.07 16.05
CA TYR A 72 13.00 2.47 14.94
C TYR A 72 12.21 3.14 13.81
N CYS A 73 11.08 2.57 13.39
CA CYS A 73 10.21 3.17 12.38
C CYS A 73 9.60 4.52 12.83
N ASN A 74 9.31 4.67 14.12
CA ASN A 74 8.77 5.91 14.68
C ASN A 74 9.77 7.09 14.65
N TYR A 75 11.07 6.81 14.71
CA TYR A 75 12.10 7.84 14.62
C TYR A 75 12.51 8.22 13.19
N ASN A 76 12.28 7.34 12.20
CA ASN A 76 12.93 7.42 10.89
C ASN A 76 12.00 7.75 9.71
N TRP A 77 10.68 7.82 9.92
CA TRP A 77 9.69 8.16 8.90
C TRP A 77 8.70 9.22 9.44
N ASP A 78 8.06 10.00 8.56
CA ASP A 78 7.03 10.96 8.95
C ASP A 78 5.69 10.26 9.26
N LYS A 79 5.46 9.12 8.61
CA LYS A 79 4.25 8.30 8.76
C LYS A 79 4.57 6.82 8.54
N VAL A 80 4.07 5.97 9.42
CA VAL A 80 4.13 4.51 9.28
C VAL A 80 2.71 3.98 9.26
N LEU A 81 2.32 3.28 8.19
CA LEU A 81 1.02 2.65 8.03
C LEU A 81 1.21 1.14 8.17
N TYR A 82 0.63 0.54 9.20
CA TYR A 82 0.78 -0.88 9.52
C TYR A 82 -0.47 -1.65 9.15
N ILE A 83 -0.38 -2.55 8.17
CA ILE A 83 -1.46 -3.44 7.76
C ILE A 83 -1.13 -4.81 8.36
N PRO A 84 -1.91 -5.35 9.31
CA PRO A 84 -1.64 -6.67 9.86
C PRO A 84 -1.93 -7.76 8.82
N GLY A 85 -1.17 -8.85 8.88
CA GLY A 85 -1.32 -10.00 8.01
C GLY A 85 -1.63 -11.29 8.77
N PHE A 86 -1.61 -12.41 8.04
CA PHE A 86 -1.94 -13.73 8.60
C PHE A 86 -1.05 -14.10 9.79
N TYR A 87 0.22 -13.67 9.78
CA TYR A 87 1.16 -13.97 10.86
C TYR A 87 0.77 -13.29 12.18
N GLU A 88 0.46 -12.00 12.14
CA GLU A 88 0.00 -11.23 13.29
C GLU A 88 -1.31 -11.79 13.85
N LEU A 89 -2.24 -12.16 12.95
CA LEU A 89 -3.64 -12.42 13.28
C LEU A 89 -4.00 -13.90 13.44
N LYS A 90 -3.04 -14.82 13.23
CA LYS A 90 -3.26 -16.28 13.18
C LYS A 90 -4.09 -16.86 14.33
N ASP A 91 -3.84 -16.42 15.56
CA ASP A 91 -4.25 -17.15 16.77
C ASP A 91 -5.51 -16.54 17.42
N ASP A 92 -5.62 -15.21 17.42
CA ASP A 92 -6.76 -14.44 17.93
C ASP A 92 -6.78 -13.08 17.20
N PRO A 93 -7.50 -12.97 16.06
CA PRO A 93 -7.47 -11.77 15.22
C PRO A 93 -7.89 -10.50 15.94
N ASP A 94 -8.99 -10.54 16.69
CA ASP A 94 -9.53 -9.36 17.37
C ASP A 94 -8.60 -8.88 18.50
N ARG A 95 -8.06 -9.80 19.30
CA ARG A 95 -7.03 -9.47 20.31
C ARG A 95 -5.76 -8.93 19.66
N ALA A 96 -5.29 -9.53 18.57
CA ALA A 96 -4.09 -9.08 17.89
C ALA A 96 -4.26 -7.68 17.26
N ILE A 97 -5.43 -7.38 16.67
CA ILE A 97 -5.77 -6.03 16.18
C ILE A 97 -5.80 -5.02 17.34
N ASN A 98 -6.40 -5.37 18.48
CA ASN A 98 -6.46 -4.50 19.65
C ASN A 98 -5.05 -4.24 20.22
N ASN A 99 -4.24 -5.29 20.40
CA ASN A 99 -2.85 -5.17 20.85
C ASN A 99 -2.02 -4.28 19.91
N LEU A 100 -2.18 -4.42 18.58
CA LEU A 100 -1.50 -3.56 17.60
C LEU A 100 -1.97 -2.10 17.69
N ARG A 101 -3.27 -1.87 17.88
CA ARG A 101 -3.82 -0.51 18.05
C ARG A 101 -3.27 0.13 19.32
N GLU A 102 -3.34 -0.55 20.46
CA GLU A 102 -2.77 -0.11 21.73
C GLU A 102 -1.27 0.19 21.60
N LEU A 103 -0.51 -0.74 21.00
CA LEU A 103 0.91 -0.55 20.72
C LEU A 103 1.17 0.71 19.86
N SER A 104 0.32 0.98 18.86
CA SER A 104 0.46 2.17 18.01
C SER A 104 0.16 3.49 18.72
N LEU A 105 -0.64 3.49 19.80
CA LEU A 105 -0.89 4.71 20.60
C LEU A 105 0.38 5.25 21.27
N HIS A 106 1.41 4.42 21.47
CA HIS A 106 2.70 4.84 21.98
C HIS A 106 3.58 5.56 20.94
N TYR A 107 3.18 5.60 19.67
CA TYR A 107 3.99 6.15 18.57
C TYR A 107 3.23 7.25 17.82
N LYS A 108 3.78 8.47 17.82
CA LYS A 108 3.17 9.66 17.19
C LYS A 108 2.86 9.48 15.69
N ASN A 109 3.59 8.61 15.00
CA ASN A 109 3.54 8.47 13.55
C ASN A 109 3.04 7.11 13.06
N VAL A 110 2.92 6.08 13.90
CA VAL A 110 2.44 4.74 13.51
C VAL A 110 0.92 4.71 13.55
N ARG A 111 0.29 4.19 12.50
CA ARG A 111 -1.15 3.93 12.47
C ARG A 111 -1.42 2.54 11.92
N VAL A 112 -2.13 1.72 12.68
CA VAL A 112 -2.68 0.45 12.20
C VAL A 112 -3.83 0.73 11.25
N LEU A 113 -3.83 0.09 10.08
CA LEU A 113 -4.94 0.11 9.13
C LEU A 113 -5.47 -1.31 8.95
N CYS A 114 -6.65 -1.57 9.51
CA CYS A 114 -7.34 -2.85 9.41
C CYS A 114 -8.80 -2.59 9.03
N ASN A 115 -9.06 -2.51 7.73
CA ASN A 115 -10.27 -1.92 7.16
C ASN A 115 -10.46 -0.46 7.60
N GLU A 116 -9.38 0.33 7.46
CA GLU A 116 -9.34 1.76 7.79
C GLU A 116 -8.65 2.57 6.69
N THR A 117 -8.98 3.86 6.62
CA THR A 117 -8.32 4.82 5.74
C THR A 117 -7.42 5.81 6.46
N TYR A 118 -6.32 6.17 5.81
CA TYR A 118 -5.47 7.29 6.17
C TYR A 118 -5.41 8.30 5.01
N VAL A 119 -5.75 9.56 5.30
CA VAL A 119 -5.77 10.64 4.31
C VAL A 119 -4.53 11.52 4.47
N SER A 120 -3.64 11.47 3.48
CA SER A 120 -2.49 12.37 3.38
C SER A 120 -2.89 13.61 2.58
N HIS A 121 -3.40 14.64 3.28
CA HIS A 121 -3.74 15.92 2.66
C HIS A 121 -2.56 16.60 1.93
N PRO A 122 -1.31 16.62 2.46
CA PRO A 122 -0.18 17.24 1.76
C PRO A 122 0.10 16.62 0.39
N HIS A 123 -0.11 15.31 0.24
CA HIS A 123 0.12 14.58 -1.00
C HIS A 123 -1.15 14.33 -1.83
N ARG A 124 -2.30 14.77 -1.32
CA ARG A 124 -3.64 14.43 -1.84
C ARG A 124 -3.78 12.93 -2.15
N THR A 125 -3.44 12.09 -1.16
CA THR A 125 -3.45 10.63 -1.31
C THR A 125 -4.23 9.97 -0.17
N VAL A 126 -5.16 9.08 -0.49
CA VAL A 126 -5.88 8.20 0.44
C VAL A 126 -5.25 6.82 0.41
N PHE A 127 -4.87 6.32 1.59
CA PHE A 127 -4.41 4.96 1.80
C PHE A 127 -5.53 4.14 2.42
N MET A 128 -5.90 3.03 1.79
CA MET A 128 -6.92 2.08 2.26
C MET A 128 -6.20 0.78 2.68
N GLY A 129 -6.14 0.50 3.98
CA GLY A 129 -5.44 -0.68 4.51
C GLY A 129 -6.40 -1.79 4.90
N ALA A 130 -6.26 -2.97 4.29
CA ALA A 130 -7.09 -4.15 4.53
C ALA A 130 -6.23 -5.42 4.63
N PRO A 131 -6.43 -6.30 5.62
CA PRO A 131 -5.58 -7.48 5.81
C PRO A 131 -5.59 -8.48 4.64
N LEU A 132 -6.76 -8.88 4.12
CA LEU A 132 -6.99 -9.95 3.12
C LEU A 132 -6.39 -11.31 3.52
N LEU A 133 -7.05 -12.02 4.45
CA LEU A 133 -6.48 -13.13 5.23
C LEU A 133 -7.05 -14.53 4.92
N THR A 134 -7.23 -14.89 3.65
CA THR A 134 -7.97 -16.09 3.17
C THR A 134 -9.50 -15.96 3.22
N ASP A 135 -10.15 -16.85 2.46
CA ASP A 135 -11.53 -16.80 1.95
C ASP A 135 -12.59 -16.17 2.88
N ALA A 136 -12.63 -16.54 4.17
CA ALA A 136 -13.64 -16.05 5.12
C ALA A 136 -13.44 -14.58 5.54
N TYR A 137 -12.18 -14.12 5.64
CA TYR A 137 -11.87 -12.70 5.89
C TYR A 137 -11.89 -11.88 4.60
N ASP A 138 -11.55 -12.54 3.48
CA ASP A 138 -11.45 -11.93 2.16
C ASP A 138 -12.77 -11.26 1.74
N ASP A 139 -13.94 -11.88 1.96
CA ASP A 139 -15.23 -11.27 1.59
C ASP A 139 -15.58 -10.00 2.41
N LYS A 140 -15.23 -9.96 3.69
CA LYS A 140 -15.43 -8.77 4.55
C LYS A 140 -14.53 -7.62 4.09
N ASP A 141 -13.24 -7.91 3.93
CA ASP A 141 -12.22 -6.95 3.55
C ASP A 141 -12.44 -6.43 2.11
N ARG A 142 -12.79 -7.31 1.16
CA ARG A 142 -13.21 -6.95 -0.21
C ARG A 142 -14.46 -6.07 -0.22
N SER A 143 -15.45 -6.39 0.61
CA SER A 143 -16.69 -5.59 0.68
C SER A 143 -16.40 -4.19 1.21
N TRP A 144 -15.59 -4.08 2.27
CA TRP A 144 -15.13 -2.80 2.78
C TRP A 144 -14.33 -1.99 1.74
N LEU A 145 -13.35 -2.61 1.06
CA LEU A 145 -12.56 -1.95 0.01
C LEU A 145 -13.43 -1.39 -1.12
N ARG A 146 -14.49 -2.12 -1.53
CA ARG A 146 -15.43 -1.67 -2.57
C ARG A 146 -16.30 -0.50 -2.10
N GLU A 147 -16.80 -0.57 -0.88
CA GLU A 147 -17.61 0.51 -0.29
C GLU A 147 -16.77 1.78 -0.14
N GLU A 148 -15.57 1.66 0.43
CA GLU A 148 -14.66 2.77 0.66
C GLU A 148 -14.17 3.39 -0.65
N TYR A 149 -13.75 2.59 -1.62
CA TYR A 149 -13.45 3.08 -2.98
C TYR A 149 -14.63 3.84 -3.60
N SER A 150 -15.86 3.38 -3.40
CA SER A 150 -17.04 4.04 -3.97
C SER A 150 -17.26 5.46 -3.43
N LYS A 151 -16.76 5.77 -2.23
CA LYS A 151 -16.75 7.13 -1.63
C LYS A 151 -15.69 8.02 -2.28
N TRP A 152 -14.50 7.46 -2.56
CA TRP A 152 -13.33 8.23 -3.01
C TRP A 152 -13.09 8.28 -4.52
N ARG A 153 -13.66 7.37 -5.33
CA ARG A 153 -13.39 7.25 -6.78
C ARG A 153 -13.68 8.49 -7.64
N ASN A 154 -14.53 9.39 -7.14
CA ASN A 154 -14.87 10.65 -7.81
C ASN A 154 -14.13 11.85 -7.20
N ASP A 155 -13.38 11.63 -6.13
CA ASP A 155 -12.58 12.64 -5.46
C ASP A 155 -11.23 12.81 -6.18
N PRO A 156 -10.70 14.04 -6.31
CA PRO A 156 -9.42 14.30 -6.96
C PRO A 156 -8.16 13.85 -6.16
N PHE A 157 -8.30 13.10 -5.06
CA PHE A 157 -7.20 12.43 -4.39
C PHE A 157 -6.73 11.18 -5.16
N LYS A 158 -5.45 10.84 -5.03
CA LYS A 158 -4.88 9.55 -5.43
C LYS A 158 -5.29 8.48 -4.44
N LEU A 159 -5.61 7.28 -4.92
CA LEU A 159 -6.01 6.14 -4.11
C LEU A 159 -4.89 5.10 -4.11
N VAL A 160 -4.50 4.66 -2.91
CA VAL A 160 -3.53 3.59 -2.69
C VAL A 160 -4.18 2.53 -1.83
N ILE A 161 -4.16 1.29 -2.27
CA ILE A 161 -4.56 0.14 -1.43
C ILE A 161 -3.31 -0.50 -0.86
N ALA A 162 -3.37 -0.93 0.39
CA ALA A 162 -2.29 -1.66 1.07
C ALA A 162 -2.84 -2.93 1.72
N THR A 163 -2.26 -4.09 1.40
CA THR A 163 -2.79 -5.40 1.85
C THR A 163 -1.68 -6.35 2.25
N SER A 164 -1.96 -7.31 3.15
CA SER A 164 -0.95 -8.32 3.51
C SER A 164 -0.79 -9.38 2.41
N GLY A 165 -1.91 -9.86 1.87
CA GLY A 165 -1.95 -10.74 0.72
C GLY A 165 -1.74 -10.01 -0.61
N VAL A 166 -1.26 -10.74 -1.61
CA VAL A 166 -1.28 -10.33 -3.02
C VAL A 166 -2.73 -10.39 -3.54
N PRO A 167 -3.19 -9.45 -4.39
CA PRO A 167 -4.44 -9.64 -5.11
C PRO A 167 -4.42 -10.96 -5.91
N HIS A 168 -5.37 -11.86 -5.61
CA HIS A 168 -5.44 -13.25 -6.09
C HIS A 168 -5.51 -13.38 -7.64
N LYS A 169 -5.14 -14.54 -8.20
CA LYS A 169 -5.23 -14.75 -9.66
C LYS A 169 -6.69 -14.67 -10.14
N ALA A 170 -6.96 -13.96 -11.23
CA ALA A 170 -8.30 -13.52 -11.64
C ALA A 170 -8.98 -12.41 -10.80
N LEU A 171 -8.34 -11.92 -9.73
CA LEU A 171 -8.33 -10.48 -9.42
C LEU A 171 -7.41 -9.75 -10.42
N LEU A 172 -6.38 -10.45 -10.92
CA LEU A 172 -5.43 -10.00 -11.95
C LEU A 172 -5.87 -10.23 -13.41
N LYS A 173 -7.13 -10.59 -13.69
CA LYS A 173 -7.57 -10.87 -15.08
C LYS A 173 -8.31 -9.68 -15.67
N ALA A 174 -7.95 -9.38 -16.92
CA ALA A 174 -8.60 -8.52 -17.90
C ALA A 174 -10.12 -8.34 -17.73
N PRO A 175 -10.68 -7.15 -18.01
CA PRO A 175 -12.11 -6.90 -17.92
C PRO A 175 -12.89 -7.69 -18.99
N THR A 176 -13.44 -8.85 -18.61
CA THR A 176 -14.42 -9.59 -19.42
C THR A 176 -15.81 -8.93 -19.38
N GLN A 177 -15.87 -7.65 -19.78
CA GLN A 177 -17.05 -6.83 -20.09
C GLN A 177 -18.24 -6.82 -19.10
N LYS A 178 -18.09 -7.37 -17.89
CA LYS A 178 -19.12 -7.31 -16.85
C LYS A 178 -18.90 -6.09 -15.96
N PRO A 179 -19.88 -5.18 -15.84
CA PRO A 179 -19.92 -4.21 -14.75
C PRO A 179 -19.83 -4.94 -13.41
N GLY A 180 -18.87 -4.57 -12.57
CA GLY A 180 -18.53 -5.32 -11.36
C GLY A 180 -17.25 -6.17 -11.46
N SER A 181 -16.32 -5.84 -12.37
CA SER A 181 -14.93 -6.31 -12.26
C SER A 181 -14.41 -5.98 -10.86
N LEU A 182 -13.71 -6.93 -10.24
CA LEU A 182 -13.50 -6.94 -8.79
C LEU A 182 -12.58 -5.81 -8.25
N TYR A 183 -12.04 -4.95 -9.13
CA TYR A 183 -10.96 -4.02 -8.82
C TYR A 183 -11.42 -2.56 -8.76
N PRO A 184 -11.15 -1.86 -7.65
CA PRO A 184 -11.17 -0.42 -7.64
C PRO A 184 -10.04 0.12 -8.54
N ASP A 185 -10.31 1.16 -9.32
CA ASP A 185 -9.36 1.72 -10.27
C ASP A 185 -8.41 2.69 -9.57
N VAL A 186 -7.51 2.13 -8.76
CA VAL A 186 -6.59 2.87 -7.90
C VAL A 186 -5.27 3.22 -8.60
N ASN A 187 -4.49 4.11 -8.00
CA ASN A 187 -3.19 4.52 -8.54
C ASN A 187 -2.10 3.49 -8.22
N ALA A 188 -2.15 2.90 -7.03
CA ALA A 188 -1.22 1.85 -6.64
C ALA A 188 -1.84 0.82 -5.68
N TRP A 189 -1.33 -0.40 -5.72
CA TRP A 189 -1.64 -1.48 -4.79
C TRP A 189 -0.33 -2.00 -4.17
N LEU A 190 -0.14 -1.78 -2.88
CA LEU A 190 1.03 -2.22 -2.11
C LEU A 190 0.69 -3.55 -1.42
N CYS A 191 1.44 -4.62 -1.68
CA CYS A 191 1.18 -5.93 -1.08
C CYS A 191 2.43 -6.62 -0.48
N GLY A 192 2.17 -7.53 0.46
CA GLY A 192 3.16 -8.44 1.03
C GLY A 192 3.01 -9.86 0.47
N HIS A 193 3.42 -10.85 1.27
CA HIS A 193 3.29 -12.30 1.02
C HIS A 193 4.12 -12.87 -0.16
N THR A 194 4.28 -12.18 -1.28
CA THR A 194 5.22 -12.57 -2.35
C THR A 194 6.67 -12.40 -1.90
N HIS A 195 7.43 -13.49 -1.82
CA HIS A 195 8.86 -13.43 -1.58
C HIS A 195 9.56 -12.65 -2.72
N GLY A 196 10.30 -11.61 -2.37
CA GLY A 196 10.99 -10.71 -3.28
C GLY A 196 10.33 -9.33 -3.45
N SER A 197 10.98 -8.46 -4.23
CA SER A 197 10.47 -7.16 -4.65
C SER A 197 10.30 -7.10 -6.15
N ASN A 198 9.14 -6.62 -6.60
CA ASN A 198 8.86 -6.33 -7.99
C ASN A 198 7.63 -5.42 -8.09
N TYR A 199 7.29 -5.02 -9.32
CA TYR A 199 6.03 -4.38 -9.65
C TYR A 199 5.37 -5.04 -10.86
N MET A 200 4.08 -4.81 -11.01
CA MET A 200 3.26 -5.27 -12.12
C MET A 200 2.20 -4.20 -12.41
N GLU A 201 2.16 -3.71 -13.63
CA GLU A 201 1.06 -2.87 -14.09
C GLU A 201 -0.02 -3.79 -14.69
N PHE A 202 -1.27 -3.59 -14.26
CA PHE A 202 -2.42 -4.32 -14.80
C PHE A 202 -3.00 -3.62 -16.02
N GLU A 203 -3.77 -4.33 -16.84
CA GLU A 203 -4.45 -3.78 -18.03
C GLU A 203 -5.37 -2.58 -17.72
N ASN A 204 -5.88 -2.48 -16.49
CA ASN A 204 -6.62 -1.33 -16.02
C ASN A 204 -5.75 -0.20 -15.43
N GLY A 205 -4.44 -0.16 -15.70
CA GLY A 205 -3.52 0.91 -15.27
C GLY A 205 -3.29 1.00 -13.75
N VAL A 206 -3.62 -0.04 -13.00
CA VAL A 206 -3.29 -0.15 -11.57
C VAL A 206 -1.87 -0.70 -11.42
N LEU A 207 -1.00 0.03 -10.74
CA LEU A 207 0.36 -0.42 -10.41
C LEU A 207 0.36 -1.24 -9.11
N ALA A 208 0.43 -2.57 -9.21
CA ALA A 208 0.77 -3.40 -8.05
C ALA A 208 2.28 -3.39 -7.79
N ALA A 209 2.66 -3.29 -6.52
CA ALA A 209 4.04 -3.35 -6.07
C ALA A 209 4.14 -4.18 -4.80
N TYR A 210 5.11 -5.09 -4.78
CA TYR A 210 5.37 -5.98 -3.64
C TYR A 210 6.84 -5.96 -3.26
N ASN A 211 7.11 -6.17 -1.98
CA ASN A 211 8.44 -6.19 -1.39
C ASN A 211 8.43 -6.99 -0.07
N ALA A 212 8.12 -8.28 -0.15
CA ALA A 212 8.09 -9.13 1.03
C ALA A 212 9.41 -9.88 1.16
N ARG A 213 10.00 -9.90 2.36
CA ARG A 213 11.30 -10.54 2.59
C ARG A 213 11.20 -12.07 2.52
N GLY A 214 10.31 -12.64 3.32
CA GLY A 214 10.12 -14.09 3.44
C GLY A 214 10.39 -14.59 4.85
N HIS A 215 9.94 -15.82 5.14
CA HIS A 215 10.13 -16.48 6.43
C HIS A 215 11.60 -16.64 6.77
N ALA A 216 11.99 -16.44 8.04
CA ALA A 216 13.39 -16.51 8.53
C ALA A 216 14.15 -17.78 8.09
N ASP A 217 13.49 -18.93 8.10
CA ASP A 217 14.06 -20.25 7.74
C ASP A 217 14.07 -20.53 6.23
N GLY A 218 13.47 -19.64 5.43
CA GLY A 218 13.53 -19.69 3.98
C GLY A 218 14.89 -19.22 3.43
N PRO A 219 15.14 -19.37 2.12
CA PRO A 219 16.32 -18.82 1.46
C PRO A 219 16.22 -17.29 1.39
N ASN A 220 16.43 -16.63 2.52
CA ASN A 220 16.46 -15.19 2.64
C ASN A 220 17.79 -14.65 2.18
N ASP A 221 17.74 -13.73 1.23
CA ASP A 221 18.91 -12.94 0.89
C ASP A 221 18.81 -11.53 1.47
N MET A 222 19.85 -11.13 2.19
CA MET A 222 20.03 -9.78 2.74
C MET A 222 20.64 -8.82 1.70
N GLU A 223 21.07 -9.33 0.55
CA GLU A 223 21.82 -8.61 -0.51
C GLU A 223 21.06 -8.49 -1.86
N GLY A 224 19.91 -9.15 -2.03
CA GLY A 224 18.91 -8.85 -3.06
C GLY A 224 18.83 -9.79 -4.28
N HIS A 225 19.62 -10.87 -4.34
CA HIS A 225 19.53 -11.93 -5.36
C HIS A 225 18.17 -12.64 -5.38
N MET A 226 17.48 -12.73 -4.23
CA MET A 226 16.08 -13.20 -4.12
C MET A 226 15.04 -12.06 -4.24
N GLY A 227 15.47 -10.86 -4.64
CA GLY A 227 14.61 -9.75 -5.05
C GLY A 227 14.15 -8.80 -3.96
N TRP A 228 14.13 -9.15 -2.67
CA TRP A 228 13.68 -8.22 -1.61
C TRP A 228 14.63 -7.02 -1.47
N SER A 229 14.08 -5.83 -1.19
CA SER A 229 14.86 -4.60 -1.07
C SER A 229 14.49 -3.77 0.16
N ARG A 230 15.50 -3.48 0.98
CA ARG A 230 15.42 -2.58 2.14
C ARG A 230 15.05 -1.13 1.78
N THR A 231 15.11 -0.78 0.49
CA THR A 231 14.87 0.56 -0.06
C THR A 231 13.80 0.55 -1.16
N ALA A 232 12.94 -0.47 -1.25
CA ALA A 232 11.83 -0.48 -2.21
C ALA A 232 10.87 0.68 -1.91
N ALA A 233 10.75 1.60 -2.86
CA ALA A 233 9.86 2.74 -2.78
C ALA A 233 9.37 3.13 -4.16
N LEU A 234 8.13 3.61 -4.24
CA LEU A 234 7.54 4.14 -5.46
C LEU A 234 7.05 5.58 -5.26
N THR A 235 6.84 6.27 -6.38
CA THR A 235 6.03 7.49 -6.39
C THR A 235 4.64 7.10 -6.84
N VAL A 236 3.60 7.40 -6.06
CA VAL A 236 2.21 7.04 -6.39
C VAL A 236 1.84 7.71 -7.72
N PRO A 237 1.39 6.94 -8.74
CA PRO A 237 0.97 7.50 -10.03
C PRO A 237 -0.11 8.57 -9.88
N GLU A 238 -0.13 9.55 -10.79
CA GLU A 238 -1.20 10.56 -10.80
C GLU A 238 -2.54 9.96 -11.25
N ASN A 239 -3.65 10.65 -10.94
CA ASN A 239 -4.98 10.21 -11.37
C ASN A 239 -5.06 10.20 -12.90
N ARG A 240 -5.55 9.08 -13.45
CA ARG A 240 -5.76 8.93 -14.89
C ARG A 240 -6.90 9.87 -15.36
N PRO A 241 -6.81 10.45 -16.57
CA PRO A 241 -7.92 11.20 -17.14
C PRO A 241 -9.19 10.35 -17.20
N ILE A 242 -10.34 10.95 -16.93
CA ILE A 242 -11.66 10.28 -17.00
C ILE A 242 -12.17 10.24 -18.47
N ASP A 243 -11.45 10.85 -19.41
CA ASP A 243 -11.76 10.69 -20.83
C ASP A 243 -11.56 9.23 -21.28
N GLY A 244 -12.49 8.73 -22.09
CA GLY A 244 -12.47 7.35 -22.61
C GLY A 244 -11.39 7.10 -23.67
N SER A 245 -10.30 7.88 -23.64
CA SER A 245 -9.15 7.82 -24.52
C SER A 245 -7.96 7.18 -23.80
N SER A 246 -8.10 5.90 -23.47
CA SER A 246 -6.97 5.02 -23.16
C SER A 246 -6.10 4.81 -24.42
N GLY A 247 -5.38 5.85 -24.84
CA GLY A 247 -4.27 5.69 -25.78
C GLY A 247 -3.14 4.92 -25.09
N PRO A 248 -2.37 4.09 -25.83
CA PRO A 248 -1.28 3.33 -25.23
C PRO A 248 -0.24 4.28 -24.65
N LEU A 249 0.11 4.09 -23.38
CA LEU A 249 1.30 4.70 -22.79
C LEU A 249 2.52 4.15 -23.53
N LEU A 250 3.34 5.04 -24.07
CA LEU A 250 4.63 4.68 -24.66
C LEU A 250 5.57 4.21 -23.54
N ALA A 251 6.23 3.07 -23.80
CA ALA A 251 7.25 2.47 -22.94
C ALA A 251 8.57 3.27 -22.94
#